data_AF-A0AAJ3EFX9-F1
#
_entry.id   AF-A0AAJ3EFX9-F1
#
_cell.length_a   1.000
_cell.length_b   1.000
_cell.length_c   1.000
_cell.angle_alpha   90.00
_cell.angle_beta   90.00
_cell.angle_gamma   90.00
#
_symmetry.space_group_name_H-M   'P 1'
#
loop_
_entity.id
_entity.type
_entity.pdbx_description
1 polymer ?
#
loop_
_entity_poly.entity_id
_entity_poly.type
_entity_poly.pdbx_seq_one_letter_code
_entity_poly.pdbx_strand_id
1 'polypeptide(L)'
;MGLLAALDGLLASVNNALGVIDGKLRNKADRSEVYGKADIDDAARTLGANAATASKLKVVRTITLAGQAQGEIGFDGTGNVVMQVTVPGLASKAEASDTVTPAQLDARLQELVGAAPEALNQLEEFAKALNEDPNFANTMLTKLAEKSDKATTYTIAQVDGKFLLKTAQAVDSAKLGGNLPSYFASAASVSALEGATEDAFTRLAAAFNSGANKINSIGG
;
A
#
# COMPACT_ATOMS: atom_id res chain seq x y z
N MET A 1 -86.09 10.74 -96.78
CA MET A 1 -85.07 9.78 -96.30
C MET A 1 -85.01 9.93 -94.79
N GLY A 2 -85.62 8.99 -94.06
CA GLY A 2 -86.05 9.17 -92.68
C GLY A 2 -84.94 9.02 -91.64
N LEU A 3 -85.20 9.57 -90.45
CA LEU A 3 -84.35 9.53 -89.25
C LEU A 3 -83.72 8.15 -88.97
N LEU A 4 -84.43 7.06 -89.29
CA LEU A 4 -83.94 5.68 -89.18
C LEU A 4 -82.67 5.42 -90.00
N ALA A 5 -82.61 5.88 -91.26
CA ALA A 5 -81.44 5.69 -92.12
C ALA A 5 -80.21 6.48 -91.62
N ALA A 6 -80.45 7.64 -90.99
CA ALA A 6 -79.39 8.40 -90.33
C ALA A 6 -78.89 7.70 -89.05
N LEU A 7 -79.79 7.05 -88.30
CA LEU A 7 -79.44 6.25 -87.13
C LEU A 7 -78.61 5.01 -87.49
N ASP A 8 -78.98 4.30 -88.56
CA ASP A 8 -78.22 3.14 -89.08
C ASP A 8 -76.83 3.56 -89.57
N GLY A 9 -76.74 4.70 -90.25
CA GLY A 9 -75.46 5.29 -90.66
C GLY A 9 -74.58 5.66 -89.46
N LEU A 10 -75.18 6.24 -88.41
CA LEU A 10 -74.48 6.55 -87.17
C LEU A 10 -73.98 5.27 -86.49
N LEU A 11 -74.83 4.25 -86.34
CA LEU A 11 -74.47 2.97 -85.73
C LEU A 11 -73.32 2.29 -86.49
N ALA A 12 -73.39 2.28 -87.82
CA ALA A 12 -72.32 1.75 -88.67
C ALA A 12 -71.01 2.52 -88.49
N SER A 13 -71.06 3.85 -88.42
CA SER A 13 -69.88 4.69 -88.21
C SER A 13 -69.24 4.47 -86.82
N VAL A 14 -70.05 4.32 -85.78
CA VAL A 14 -69.61 4.04 -84.41
C VAL A 14 -68.97 2.65 -84.34
N ASN A 15 -69.60 1.63 -84.93
CA ASN A 15 -69.04 0.27 -85.00
C ASN A 15 -67.70 0.25 -85.75
N ASN A 16 -67.58 1.02 -86.83
CA ASN A 16 -66.32 1.13 -87.57
C ASN A 16 -65.24 1.82 -86.72
N ALA A 17 -65.57 2.94 -86.05
CA ALA A 17 -64.64 3.64 -85.17
C ALA A 17 -64.14 2.77 -84.02
N LEU A 18 -65.04 2.03 -83.35
CA LEU A 18 -64.68 1.11 -82.28
C LEU A 18 -63.80 -0.04 -82.78
N GLY A 19 -64.11 -0.62 -83.94
CA GLY A 19 -63.27 -1.66 -84.55
C GLY A 19 -61.86 -1.17 -84.91
N VAL A 20 -61.74 0.05 -85.42
CA VAL A 20 -60.44 0.68 -85.71
C VAL A 20 -59.66 0.99 -84.42
N ILE A 21 -60.33 1.46 -83.37
CA ILE A 21 -59.70 1.73 -82.06
C ILE A 21 -59.17 0.44 -81.45
N ASP A 22 -59.97 -0.63 -81.39
CA ASP A 22 -59.55 -1.92 -80.86
C ASP A 22 -58.38 -2.51 -81.66
N GLY A 23 -58.43 -2.40 -82.99
CA GLY A 23 -57.32 -2.80 -83.87
C GLY A 23 -56.05 -1.99 -83.62
N LYS A 24 -56.16 -0.66 -83.46
CA LYS A 24 -55.01 0.21 -83.17
C LYS A 24 -54.45 0.00 -81.76
N LEU A 25 -55.28 -0.21 -80.74
CA LEU A 25 -54.82 -0.52 -79.38
C LEU A 25 -54.08 -1.86 -79.34
N ARG A 26 -54.61 -2.87 -80.06
CA ARG A 26 -53.95 -4.18 -80.20
C ARG A 26 -52.63 -4.10 -80.99
N ASN A 27 -52.53 -3.19 -81.97
CA ASN A 27 -51.33 -3.02 -82.79
C ASN A 27 -50.33 -1.98 -82.23
N LYS A 28 -50.74 -1.12 -81.30
CA LYS A 28 -49.85 -0.20 -80.56
C LYS A 28 -49.11 -0.91 -79.43
N ALA A 29 -49.71 -1.96 -78.88
CA ALA A 29 -49.04 -2.90 -78.00
C ALA A 29 -48.38 -3.98 -78.85
N ASP A 30 -47.17 -3.73 -79.35
CA ASP A 30 -46.39 -4.85 -79.88
C ASP A 30 -46.17 -5.86 -78.74
N ARG A 31 -46.51 -7.14 -78.95
CA ARG A 31 -46.24 -8.19 -77.95
C ARG A 31 -44.74 -8.33 -77.68
N SER A 32 -43.88 -7.78 -78.55
CA SER A 32 -42.45 -7.68 -78.32
C SER A 32 -42.05 -6.53 -77.37
N GLU A 33 -42.89 -5.51 -77.22
CA GLU A 33 -42.63 -4.31 -76.40
C GLU A 33 -43.44 -4.29 -75.07
N VAL A 34 -44.48 -5.11 -74.95
CA VAL A 34 -45.27 -5.25 -73.72
C VAL A 34 -44.77 -6.44 -72.90
N TYR A 35 -44.08 -6.16 -71.79
CA TYR A 35 -43.66 -7.18 -70.82
C TYR A 35 -44.87 -7.93 -70.25
N GLY A 36 -44.89 -9.25 -70.38
CA GLY A 36 -45.91 -10.10 -69.77
C GLY A 36 -45.72 -10.19 -68.25
N LYS A 37 -46.75 -10.67 -67.52
CA LYS A 37 -46.65 -10.87 -66.07
C LYS A 37 -45.48 -11.77 -65.68
N ALA A 38 -45.19 -12.79 -66.48
CA ALA A 38 -44.03 -13.67 -66.28
C ALA A 38 -42.68 -12.95 -66.50
N ASP A 39 -42.59 -11.99 -67.41
CA ASP A 39 -41.37 -11.19 -67.63
C ASP A 39 -41.13 -10.18 -66.49
N ILE A 40 -42.22 -9.67 -65.90
CA ILE A 40 -42.16 -8.76 -64.74
C ILE A 40 -41.85 -9.54 -63.46
N ASP A 41 -42.40 -10.75 -63.31
CA ASP A 41 -42.17 -11.59 -62.14
C ASP A 41 -40.80 -12.33 -62.23
N ASP A 42 -40.15 -12.37 -63.39
CA ASP A 42 -38.78 -12.87 -63.55
C ASP A 42 -37.76 -11.83 -63.06
N ALA A 43 -37.17 -12.11 -61.91
CA ALA A 43 -36.11 -11.30 -61.33
C ALA A 43 -34.95 -11.09 -62.32
N ALA A 44 -34.63 -12.02 -63.21
CA ALA A 44 -33.53 -11.83 -64.18
C ALA A 44 -33.83 -10.76 -65.25
N ARG A 45 -35.09 -10.35 -65.41
CA ARG A 45 -35.56 -9.47 -66.50
C ARG A 45 -36.05 -8.10 -66.02
N THR A 46 -36.09 -7.85 -64.71
CA THR A 46 -36.54 -6.57 -64.13
C THR A 46 -35.42 -5.78 -63.43
N LEU A 47 -35.55 -4.44 -63.44
CA LEU A 47 -34.61 -3.46 -62.85
C LEU A 47 -34.41 -3.60 -61.33
N GLY A 48 -35.11 -4.52 -60.66
CA GLY A 48 -34.99 -4.81 -59.22
C GLY A 48 -33.90 -5.84 -58.88
N ALA A 49 -33.30 -6.51 -59.85
CA ALA A 49 -32.34 -7.57 -59.59
C ALA A 49 -30.89 -7.15 -59.83
N ASN A 50 -30.41 -6.21 -59.03
CA ASN A 50 -29.01 -5.79 -59.06
C ASN A 50 -28.05 -6.98 -58.84
N ALA A 51 -28.46 -8.00 -58.07
CA ALA A 51 -27.71 -9.24 -57.90
C ALA A 51 -27.72 -10.13 -59.17
N ALA A 52 -28.82 -10.16 -59.94
CA ALA A 52 -28.92 -11.00 -61.14
C ALA A 52 -28.17 -10.40 -62.34
N THR A 53 -28.08 -9.07 -62.45
CA THR A 53 -27.28 -8.39 -63.48
C THR A 53 -25.79 -8.34 -63.16
N ALA A 54 -25.40 -8.60 -61.91
CA ALA A 54 -24.02 -8.78 -61.51
C ALA A 54 -23.51 -10.16 -61.96
N SER A 55 -23.42 -10.39 -63.28
CA SER A 55 -23.01 -11.67 -63.88
C SER A 55 -21.67 -12.18 -63.34
N LYS A 56 -20.81 -11.30 -62.82
CA LYS A 56 -19.54 -11.66 -62.17
C LYS A 56 -19.69 -12.19 -60.74
N LEU A 57 -20.76 -11.85 -60.03
CA LEU A 57 -21.10 -12.31 -58.67
C LEU A 57 -22.04 -13.52 -58.68
N LYS A 58 -22.62 -13.88 -59.84
CA LYS A 58 -23.32 -15.18 -60.03
C LYS A 58 -22.43 -16.38 -59.71
N VAL A 59 -21.12 -16.21 -59.83
CA VAL A 59 -20.11 -17.11 -59.25
C VAL A 59 -19.57 -16.44 -58.00
N VAL A 60 -19.67 -17.12 -56.85
CA VAL A 60 -19.23 -16.57 -55.55
C VAL A 60 -17.78 -16.09 -55.66
N ARG A 61 -17.50 -14.91 -55.11
CA ARG A 61 -16.16 -14.36 -55.06
C ARG A 61 -15.62 -14.47 -53.65
N THR A 62 -14.44 -15.06 -53.52
CA THR A 62 -13.71 -15.09 -52.27
C THR A 62 -13.11 -13.72 -51.98
N ILE A 63 -13.41 -13.17 -50.81
CA ILE A 63 -12.72 -12.01 -50.22
C ILE A 63 -11.78 -12.56 -49.15
N THR A 64 -10.49 -12.29 -49.31
CA THR A 64 -9.44 -12.77 -48.40
C THR A 64 -8.75 -11.58 -47.72
N LEU A 65 -8.64 -11.64 -46.40
CA LEU A 65 -7.73 -10.82 -45.62
C LEU A 65 -6.44 -11.60 -45.37
N ALA A 66 -5.29 -10.96 -45.63
CA ALA A 66 -3.97 -11.55 -45.44
C ALA A 66 -3.07 -10.60 -44.63
N GLY A 67 -2.07 -11.18 -43.95
CA GLY A 67 -1.12 -10.45 -43.10
C GLY A 67 -1.44 -10.61 -41.61
N GLN A 68 -1.49 -9.49 -40.88
CA GLN A 68 -1.69 -9.48 -39.42
C GLN A 68 -3.11 -9.90 -39.01
N ALA A 69 -4.11 -9.57 -39.83
CA ALA A 69 -5.48 -10.06 -39.71
C ALA A 69 -5.76 -11.03 -40.86
N GLN A 70 -6.39 -12.16 -40.55
CA GLN A 70 -6.61 -13.26 -41.47
C GLN A 70 -8.08 -13.68 -41.41
N GLY A 71 -8.70 -13.87 -42.57
CA GLY A 71 -10.10 -14.25 -42.70
C GLY A 71 -10.48 -14.42 -44.16
N GLU A 72 -11.41 -15.32 -44.44
CA GLU A 72 -11.88 -15.59 -45.79
C GLU A 72 -13.40 -15.74 -45.79
N ILE A 73 -14.07 -15.14 -46.78
CA ILE A 73 -15.50 -15.34 -46.98
C ILE A 73 -15.89 -15.29 -48.46
N GLY A 74 -16.89 -16.06 -48.84
CA GLY A 74 -17.54 -15.95 -50.14
C GLY A 74 -18.61 -14.86 -50.14
N PHE A 75 -18.66 -14.06 -51.21
CA PHE A 75 -19.69 -13.05 -51.45
C PHE A 75 -20.27 -13.19 -52.87
N ASP A 76 -21.60 -13.29 -52.95
CA ASP A 76 -22.37 -13.36 -54.20
C ASP A 76 -23.45 -12.27 -54.33
N GLY A 77 -23.58 -11.39 -53.32
CA GLY A 77 -24.53 -10.28 -53.32
C GLY A 77 -25.99 -10.67 -53.05
N THR A 78 -26.28 -11.92 -52.69
CA THR A 78 -27.65 -12.37 -52.33
C THR A 78 -28.13 -11.81 -50.99
N GLY A 79 -27.20 -11.40 -50.12
CA GLY A 79 -27.50 -10.80 -48.82
C GLY A 79 -26.25 -10.32 -48.09
N ASN A 80 -26.45 -9.88 -46.84
CA ASN A 80 -25.35 -9.47 -45.96
C ASN A 80 -24.54 -10.70 -45.51
N VAL A 81 -23.22 -10.52 -45.38
CA VAL A 81 -22.30 -11.56 -44.91
C VAL A 81 -21.48 -11.04 -43.72
N VAL A 82 -21.03 -11.96 -42.84
CA VAL A 82 -20.17 -11.64 -41.70
C VAL A 82 -18.89 -12.45 -41.82
N MET A 83 -17.76 -11.77 -42.01
CA MET A 83 -16.45 -12.42 -42.09
C MET A 83 -15.91 -12.69 -40.68
N GLN A 84 -15.51 -13.93 -40.43
CA GLN A 84 -14.73 -14.28 -39.25
C GLN A 84 -13.29 -13.84 -39.47
N VAL A 85 -12.76 -13.03 -38.56
CA VAL A 85 -11.39 -12.49 -38.63
C VAL A 85 -10.62 -12.94 -37.41
N THR A 86 -9.43 -13.48 -37.65
CA THR A 86 -8.45 -13.83 -36.62
C THR A 86 -7.25 -12.91 -36.73
N VAL A 87 -6.64 -12.55 -35.60
CA VAL A 87 -5.39 -11.79 -35.57
C VAL A 87 -4.38 -12.65 -34.83
N PRO A 88 -3.56 -13.48 -35.51
CA PRO A 88 -2.66 -14.41 -34.83
C PRO A 88 -1.69 -13.73 -33.86
N GLY A 89 -1.27 -12.49 -34.13
CA GLY A 89 -0.43 -11.71 -33.22
C GLY A 89 -1.12 -11.26 -31.92
N LEU A 90 -2.45 -11.38 -31.82
CA LEU A 90 -3.18 -11.16 -30.56
C LEU A 90 -3.02 -12.35 -29.61
N ALA A 91 -2.84 -13.58 -30.13
CA ALA A 91 -2.49 -14.73 -29.29
C ALA A 91 -1.17 -14.44 -28.57
N SER A 92 -0.16 -13.95 -29.30
CA SER A 92 1.15 -13.53 -28.74
C SER A 92 1.11 -12.40 -27.71
N LYS A 93 0.05 -11.57 -27.66
CA LYS A 93 -0.13 -10.54 -26.61
C LYS A 93 -0.88 -11.06 -25.39
N ALA A 94 -1.49 -12.24 -25.51
CA ALA A 94 -2.28 -12.91 -24.50
C ALA A 94 -1.69 -14.29 -24.15
N GLU A 95 -0.42 -14.54 -24.44
CA GLU A 95 0.22 -15.78 -24.00
C GLU A 95 0.46 -15.69 -22.50
N ALA A 96 -0.17 -16.59 -21.76
CA ALA A 96 0.01 -16.78 -20.32
C ALA A 96 1.48 -16.97 -19.88
N SER A 97 2.40 -17.12 -20.85
CA SER A 97 3.85 -17.25 -20.64
C SER A 97 4.55 -15.94 -20.24
N ASP A 98 4.03 -14.77 -20.62
CA ASP A 98 4.61 -13.46 -20.25
C ASP A 98 3.92 -12.85 -19.01
N THR A 99 2.72 -13.33 -18.67
CA THR A 99 2.06 -12.97 -17.42
C THR A 99 2.58 -13.86 -16.30
N VAL A 100 3.31 -13.27 -15.35
CA VAL A 100 3.65 -13.96 -14.11
C VAL A 100 2.36 -14.33 -13.39
N THR A 101 2.07 -15.62 -13.30
CA THR A 101 0.93 -16.14 -12.56
C THR A 101 1.13 -15.96 -11.05
N PRO A 102 0.06 -15.89 -10.24
CA PRO A 102 0.17 -15.87 -8.78
C PRO A 102 1.03 -17.03 -8.23
N ALA A 103 0.91 -18.23 -8.82
CA ALA A 103 1.71 -19.39 -8.43
C ALA A 103 3.22 -19.22 -8.72
N GLN A 104 3.57 -18.62 -9.87
CA GLN A 104 4.98 -18.30 -10.18
C GLN A 104 5.51 -17.19 -9.26
N LEU A 105 4.67 -16.23 -8.89
CA LEU A 105 5.03 -15.19 -7.92
C LEU A 105 5.26 -15.79 -6.53
N ASP A 106 4.37 -16.65 -6.06
CA ASP A 106 4.50 -17.34 -4.77
C ASP A 106 5.74 -18.25 -4.73
N ALA A 107 6.04 -18.94 -5.83
CA ALA A 107 7.27 -19.74 -5.94
C ALA A 107 8.52 -18.86 -5.84
N ARG A 108 8.55 -17.72 -6.55
CA ARG A 108 9.66 -16.75 -6.46
C ARG A 108 9.77 -16.11 -5.08
N LEU A 109 8.64 -15.83 -4.43
CA LEU A 109 8.62 -15.36 -3.06
C LEU A 109 9.16 -16.43 -2.13
N GLN A 110 8.73 -17.69 -2.24
CA GLN A 110 9.28 -18.81 -1.48
C GLN A 110 10.76 -19.05 -1.73
N GLU A 111 11.27 -18.84 -2.95
CA GLU A 111 12.70 -18.88 -3.24
C GLU A 111 13.44 -17.73 -2.56
N LEU A 112 12.87 -16.53 -2.57
CA LEU A 112 13.46 -15.33 -1.96
C LEU A 112 13.42 -15.36 -0.42
N VAL A 113 12.29 -15.75 0.16
CA VAL A 113 12.10 -15.92 1.62
C VAL A 113 12.55 -17.29 2.10
N GLY A 114 13.08 -18.12 1.21
CA GLY A 114 13.39 -19.53 1.43
C GLY A 114 14.20 -19.80 2.68
N ALA A 115 13.99 -20.99 3.27
CA ALA A 115 14.65 -21.54 4.47
C ALA A 115 14.59 -20.69 5.76
N ALA A 116 14.11 -19.46 5.69
CA ALA A 116 14.17 -18.47 6.75
C ALA A 116 12.81 -17.82 7.14
N PRO A 117 11.61 -18.43 6.94
CA PRO A 117 10.39 -17.91 7.57
C PRO A 117 10.58 -17.73 9.10
N GLU A 118 11.22 -18.70 9.74
CA GLU A 118 11.51 -18.67 11.17
C GLU A 118 12.58 -17.60 11.51
N ALA A 119 13.59 -17.41 10.66
CA ALA A 119 14.62 -16.39 10.90
C ALA A 119 14.09 -14.97 10.67
N LEU A 120 13.17 -14.78 9.72
CA LEU A 120 12.46 -13.52 9.53
C LEU A 120 11.57 -13.21 10.75
N ASN A 121 10.85 -14.21 11.27
CA ASN A 121 10.10 -14.08 12.51
C ASN A 121 11.01 -13.75 13.71
N GLN A 122 12.18 -14.38 13.83
CA GLN A 122 13.16 -14.04 14.86
C GLN A 122 13.68 -12.60 14.74
N LEU A 123 13.94 -12.12 13.52
CA LEU A 123 14.36 -10.74 13.29
C LEU A 123 13.26 -9.74 13.69
N GLU A 124 12.00 -10.07 13.40
CA GLU A 124 10.84 -9.28 13.86
C GLU A 124 10.73 -9.29 15.39
N GLU A 125 10.88 -10.46 16.03
CA GLU A 125 10.88 -10.58 17.49
C GLU A 125 12.02 -9.77 18.13
N PHE A 126 13.23 -9.77 17.54
CA PHE A 126 14.33 -8.94 18.00
C PHE A 126 14.07 -7.45 17.82
N ALA A 127 13.54 -7.04 16.67
CA ALA A 127 13.18 -5.64 16.43
C ALA A 127 12.15 -5.16 17.46
N LYS A 128 11.10 -5.95 17.72
CA LYS A 128 10.10 -5.66 18.75
C LYS A 128 10.70 -5.65 20.17
N ALA A 129 11.60 -6.59 20.50
CA ALA A 129 12.28 -6.62 21.79
C ALA A 129 13.16 -5.38 22.03
N LEU A 130 13.70 -4.80 20.96
CA LEU A 130 14.42 -3.53 20.97
C LEU A 130 13.49 -2.31 20.79
N ASN A 131 12.17 -2.50 20.87
CA ASN A 131 11.15 -1.48 20.70
C ASN A 131 11.24 -0.72 19.36
N GLU A 132 11.59 -1.46 18.29
CA GLU A 132 11.76 -0.97 16.93
C GLU A 132 12.74 0.22 16.83
N ASP A 133 13.72 0.30 17.73
CA ASP A 133 14.65 1.43 17.83
C ASP A 133 15.88 1.24 16.92
N PRO A 134 16.01 1.99 15.80
CA PRO A 134 17.15 1.87 14.89
C PRO A 134 18.46 2.36 15.53
N ASN A 135 18.36 3.15 16.61
CA ASN A 135 19.48 3.74 17.33
C ASN A 135 19.58 3.20 18.75
N PHE A 136 19.13 1.95 19.00
CA PHE A 136 19.06 1.33 20.33
C PHE A 136 20.28 1.60 21.22
N ALA A 137 21.49 1.49 20.67
CA ALA A 137 22.74 1.76 21.40
C ALA A 137 22.83 3.22 21.92
N ASN A 138 22.48 4.20 21.08
CA ASN A 138 22.45 5.61 21.47
C ASN A 138 21.32 5.90 22.46
N THR A 139 20.14 5.31 22.27
CA THR A 139 19.02 5.44 23.22
C THR A 139 19.39 4.91 24.60
N MET A 140 20.04 3.74 24.67
CA MET A 140 20.53 3.17 25.93
C MET A 140 21.62 4.04 26.54
N LEU A 141 22.51 4.61 25.74
CA LEU A 141 23.52 5.56 26.20
C LEU A 141 22.88 6.81 26.82
N THR A 142 21.87 7.39 26.16
CA THR A 142 21.12 8.55 26.68
C THR A 142 20.38 8.21 27.96
N LYS A 143 19.63 7.10 28.01
CA LYS A 143 18.94 6.64 29.24
C LYS A 143 19.91 6.39 30.40
N LEU A 144 21.12 5.91 30.10
CA LEU A 144 22.16 5.72 31.09
C LEU A 144 22.77 7.05 31.54
N ALA A 145 22.89 8.03 30.64
CA ALA A 145 23.31 9.38 30.98
C ALA A 145 22.25 10.15 31.80
N GLU A 146 20.97 9.81 31.64
CA GLU A 146 19.85 10.34 32.42
C GLU A 146 19.75 9.73 33.83
N LYS A 147 20.38 8.56 34.08
CA LYS A 147 20.50 8.03 35.45
C LYS A 147 21.28 9.03 36.31
N SER A 148 20.77 9.24 37.53
CA SER A 148 21.22 10.18 38.57
C SER A 148 22.54 10.91 38.29
N ASP A 149 22.44 12.22 38.07
CA ASP A 149 23.59 13.10 37.89
C ASP A 149 24.48 13.08 39.16
N LYS A 150 25.81 13.11 39.00
CA LYS A 150 26.75 13.28 40.11
C LYS A 150 26.44 14.54 40.94
N ALA A 151 25.76 15.51 40.34
CA ALA A 151 25.34 16.74 41.01
C ALA A 151 24.19 16.55 42.03
N THR A 152 23.31 15.55 41.84
CA THR A 152 22.18 15.28 42.74
C THR A 152 22.41 14.07 43.64
N THR A 153 23.44 13.28 43.34
CA THR A 153 23.88 12.13 44.14
C THR A 153 25.04 12.57 45.02
N TYR A 154 24.79 12.77 46.32
CA TYR A 154 25.89 13.07 47.24
C TYR A 154 26.85 11.88 47.30
N THR A 155 28.15 12.15 47.16
CA THR A 155 29.16 11.18 47.57
C THR A 155 29.04 10.91 49.07
N ILE A 156 29.53 9.76 49.54
CA ILE A 156 29.54 9.43 50.98
C ILE A 156 30.12 10.60 51.79
N ALA A 157 31.23 11.20 51.33
CA ALA A 157 31.85 12.36 51.96
C ALA A 157 30.97 13.63 51.97
N GLN A 158 30.15 13.86 50.95
CA GLN A 158 29.21 14.99 50.91
C GLN A 158 27.98 14.74 51.81
N VAL A 159 27.52 13.50 51.91
CA VAL A 159 26.48 13.11 52.89
C VAL A 159 27.00 13.34 54.30
N ASP A 160 28.21 12.85 54.60
CA ASP A 160 28.86 13.04 55.90
C ASP A 160 29.04 14.54 56.20
N GLY A 161 29.51 15.34 55.24
CA GLY A 161 29.64 16.78 55.40
C GLY A 161 28.31 17.51 55.64
N LYS A 162 27.24 17.16 54.91
CA LYS A 162 25.91 17.77 55.11
C LYS A 162 25.21 17.30 56.38
N PHE A 163 25.44 16.06 56.78
CA PHE A 163 25.01 15.52 58.07
C PHE A 163 25.63 16.30 59.22
N LEU A 164 26.87 16.77 59.06
CA LEU A 164 27.56 17.61 60.03
C LEU A 164 27.17 19.11 59.96
N LEU A 165 26.73 19.61 58.79
CA LEU A 165 26.33 21.01 58.61
C LEU A 165 24.85 21.31 58.94
N LYS A 166 23.96 20.32 58.95
CA LYS A 166 22.57 20.53 59.34
C LYS A 166 22.52 20.59 60.87
N THR A 167 22.04 21.70 61.41
CA THR A 167 21.68 21.90 62.83
C THR A 167 20.66 20.90 63.40
N ALA A 168 20.33 19.82 62.69
CA ALA A 168 19.50 18.72 63.13
C ALA A 168 20.39 17.54 63.53
N GLN A 169 20.42 17.28 64.83
CA GLN A 169 20.62 15.96 65.43
C GLN A 169 20.61 14.80 64.41
N ALA A 170 21.77 14.17 64.23
CA ALA A 170 21.94 12.88 63.56
C ALA A 170 20.90 11.84 64.03
N VAL A 171 20.49 10.88 63.19
CA VAL A 171 19.63 9.76 63.66
C VAL A 171 20.27 9.01 64.83
N ASP A 172 21.61 8.89 64.85
CA ASP A 172 22.36 8.32 65.97
C ASP A 172 22.53 9.27 67.17
N SER A 173 22.20 10.56 67.05
CA SER A 173 22.21 11.48 68.20
C SER A 173 21.19 11.08 69.27
N ALA A 174 20.19 10.27 68.92
CA ALA A 174 19.30 9.63 69.89
C ALA A 174 20.07 8.74 70.89
N LYS A 175 21.15 8.07 70.44
CA LYS A 175 22.07 7.33 71.34
C LYS A 175 22.93 8.25 72.20
N LEU A 176 22.95 9.55 71.89
CA LEU A 176 23.72 10.60 72.55
C LEU A 176 22.79 11.67 73.19
N GLY A 177 21.54 11.32 73.49
CA GLY A 177 20.60 12.20 74.20
C GLY A 177 20.12 13.43 73.43
N GLY A 178 20.29 13.48 72.11
CA GLY A 178 19.85 14.60 71.27
C GLY A 178 20.71 15.86 71.42
N ASN A 179 21.88 15.78 72.05
CA ASN A 179 22.71 16.97 72.20
C ASN A 179 23.53 17.26 70.94
N LEU A 180 23.77 18.55 70.67
CA LEU A 180 24.64 19.01 69.58
C LEU A 180 26.11 18.63 69.87
N PRO A 181 26.98 18.49 68.84
CA PRO A 181 28.40 18.22 69.04
C PRO A 181 29.13 19.17 69.99
N SER A 182 28.68 20.43 70.07
CA SER A 182 29.21 21.47 70.97
C SER A 182 28.91 21.24 72.46
N TYR A 183 28.00 20.32 72.78
CA TYR A 183 27.64 19.95 74.15
C TYR A 183 28.57 18.88 74.74
N PHE A 184 29.37 18.21 73.92
CA PHE A 184 30.33 17.19 74.34
C PHE A 184 31.74 17.76 74.44
N ALA A 185 32.52 17.29 75.41
CA ALA A 185 33.94 17.63 75.50
C ALA A 185 34.69 17.11 74.26
N SER A 186 35.56 17.94 73.68
CA SER A 186 36.42 17.50 72.59
C SER A 186 37.53 16.60 73.12
N ALA A 187 38.04 15.68 72.30
CA ALA A 187 39.19 14.83 72.66
C ALA A 187 40.40 15.66 73.13
N ALA A 188 40.62 16.83 72.53
CA ALA A 188 41.67 17.76 72.95
C ALA A 188 41.42 18.33 74.36
N SER A 189 40.17 18.70 74.69
CA SER A 189 39.84 19.22 76.03
C SER A 189 39.93 18.15 77.12
N VAL A 190 39.58 16.90 76.80
CA VAL A 190 39.76 15.75 77.70
C VAL A 190 41.23 15.50 77.93
N SER A 191 42.04 15.42 76.86
CA SER A 191 43.49 15.21 76.96
C SER A 191 44.20 16.33 77.74
N ALA A 192 43.76 17.59 77.57
CA ALA A 192 44.28 18.71 78.35
C ALA A 192 43.94 18.60 79.84
N LEU A 193 42.70 18.20 80.17
CA LEU A 193 42.29 17.98 81.55
C LEU A 193 43.03 16.79 82.18
N GLU A 194 43.21 15.71 81.45
CA GLU A 194 43.99 14.53 81.86
C GLU A 194 45.44 14.94 82.17
N GLY A 195 46.10 15.67 81.27
CA GLY A 195 47.47 16.15 81.48
C GLY A 195 47.59 17.12 82.66
N ALA A 196 46.63 18.04 82.84
CA ALA A 196 46.62 18.93 84.00
C ALA A 196 46.43 18.17 85.32
N THR A 197 45.63 17.11 85.30
CA THR A 197 45.39 16.25 86.46
C THR A 197 46.62 15.41 86.78
N GLU A 198 47.30 14.88 85.76
CA GLU A 198 48.57 14.15 85.90
C GLU A 198 49.68 15.02 86.49
N ASP A 199 49.83 16.26 86.02
CA ASP A 199 50.78 17.23 86.60
C ASP A 199 50.47 17.51 88.08
N ALA A 200 49.20 17.74 88.40
CA ALA A 200 48.77 17.99 89.77
C ALA A 200 49.11 16.81 90.70
N PHE A 201 48.85 15.57 90.27
CA PHE A 201 49.22 14.39 91.04
C PHE A 201 50.74 14.20 91.16
N THR A 202 51.49 14.47 90.11
CA THR A 202 52.95 14.42 90.13
C THR A 202 53.52 15.41 91.14
N ARG A 203 53.00 16.64 91.15
CA ARG A 203 53.40 17.69 92.11
C ARG A 203 53.03 17.33 93.55
N LEU A 204 51.84 16.75 93.76
CA LEU A 204 51.42 16.29 95.08
C LEU A 204 52.32 15.16 95.60
N ALA A 205 52.63 14.18 94.75
CA ALA A 205 53.54 13.09 95.10
C ALA A 205 54.96 13.62 95.45
N ALA A 206 55.48 14.55 94.66
CA ALA A 206 56.77 15.19 94.93
C ALA A 206 56.78 15.96 96.26
N ALA A 207 55.67 16.64 96.59
CA ALA A 207 55.51 17.34 97.86
C ALA A 207 55.50 16.37 99.06
N PHE A 208 54.80 15.24 98.96
CA PHE A 208 54.80 14.22 100.00
C PHE A 208 56.18 13.60 100.22
N ASN A 209 56.89 13.23 99.13
CA ASN A 209 58.25 12.72 99.23
C ASN A 209 59.21 13.74 99.84
N SER A 210 59.08 15.01 99.45
CA SER A 210 59.87 16.11 100.05
C SER A 210 59.58 16.26 101.55
N GLY A 211 58.32 16.15 101.96
CA GLY A 211 57.91 16.16 103.36
C GLY A 211 58.51 14.99 104.15
N ALA A 212 58.41 13.76 103.62
CA ALA A 212 58.98 12.57 104.23
C ALA A 212 60.51 12.69 104.41
N ASN A 213 61.22 13.19 103.39
CA ASN A 213 62.66 13.42 103.47
C ASN A 213 63.03 14.44 104.56
N LYS A 214 62.26 15.54 104.69
CA LYS A 214 62.46 16.53 105.77
C LYS A 214 62.28 15.91 107.16
N ILE A 215 61.26 15.08 107.36
CA ILE A 215 61.02 14.40 108.64
C ILE A 215 62.20 13.48 108.98
N ASN A 216 62.67 12.67 108.04
CA ASN A 216 63.79 11.75 108.26
C ASN A 216 65.11 12.49 108.58
N SER A 217 65.30 13.71 108.07
CA SER A 217 66.51 14.51 108.31
C SER A 217 66.58 15.19 109.69
N ILE A 218 65.51 15.17 110.48
CA ILE A 218 65.43 15.81 111.81
C ILE A 218 65.79 14.82 112.95
N GLY A 219 65.83 13.52 112.65
CA GLY A 219 66.13 12.45 113.62
C GLY A 219 67.54 11.84 113.53
N GLY A 220 68.47 12.46 112.80
CA GLY A 220 69.87 12.05 112.66
C GLY A 220 70.84 13.07 113.23
#